data_AF-A0A7J5ZRA2-F1
#
_entry.id   AF-A0A7J5ZRA2-F1
#
_cell.length_a   1.000
_cell.length_b   1.000
_cell.length_c   1.000
_cell.angle_alpha   90.00
_cell.angle_beta   90.00
_cell.angle_gamma   90.00
#
_symmetry.space_group_name_H-M   'P 1'
#
loop_
_entity.id
_entity.type
_entity.pdbx_description
1 polymer ?
#
loop_
_entity_poly.entity_id
_entity_poly.type
_entity_poly.pdbx_seq_one_letter_code
_entity_poly.pdbx_strand_id
1 'polypeptide(L)'
;MSEWKRIFDENRAIPPPNQTSRVAQGPSQAFQLLLKRLDGLHLNQAEEVRSDRYELRVSLFDNSLQRFFGRTWKSEPHEATKRNQEQPSKVHFNEVVYFHTSLCLASVVAVVELASLSPGADTSQNAVGQGFGILHLFSGQVQGEGRLSLFHGTPRALLHPTLRDPLQMNAVLSVIEGTQLLYSLQPHPALNPIMHLLPPNIMVSGHELIPGVLPPTDSTADALQRPRLLPAFSCALERVCVSLAPSIQAFEADLLERLNNERNNTKVGAEVRSVVVQERRLHVGVHNGLCWVDGPAGEWC
;
A
#
# COMPACT_ATOMS: atom_id res chain seq x y z
N MET A 1 -1.28 -15.47 19.75
CA MET A 1 -1.49 -15.51 18.28
C MET A 1 -0.16 -15.89 17.65
N SER A 2 -0.17 -16.78 16.66
CA SER A 2 1.05 -17.20 15.96
C SER A 2 1.61 -16.06 15.10
N GLU A 3 2.94 -16.01 14.97
CA GLU A 3 3.67 -15.00 14.20
C GLU A 3 3.18 -14.87 12.75
N TRP A 4 2.81 -16.00 12.12
CA TRP A 4 2.28 -16.02 10.75
C TRP A 4 0.96 -15.25 10.61
N LYS A 5 0.08 -15.29 11.62
CA LYS A 5 -1.21 -14.61 11.56
C LYS A 5 -1.01 -13.10 11.58
N ARG A 6 -0.09 -12.63 12.43
CA ARG A 6 0.31 -11.22 12.48
C ARG A 6 0.83 -10.75 11.13
N ILE A 7 1.76 -11.49 10.52
CA ILE A 7 2.32 -11.16 9.20
C ILE A 7 1.21 -11.07 8.15
N PHE A 8 0.28 -12.03 8.14
CA PHE A 8 -0.83 -12.02 7.17
C PHE A 8 -1.76 -10.81 7.36
N ASP A 9 -2.12 -10.50 8.61
CA ASP A 9 -2.99 -9.38 8.95
C ASP A 9 -2.31 -8.02 8.62
N GLU A 10 -0.99 -7.90 8.86
CA GLU A 10 -0.18 -6.69 8.57
C GLU A 10 0.08 -6.47 7.08
N ASN A 11 0.07 -7.53 6.27
CA ASN A 11 0.31 -7.47 4.82
C ASN A 11 -0.98 -7.49 3.98
N ARG A 12 -2.14 -7.37 4.63
CA ARG A 12 -3.42 -7.32 3.92
C ARG A 12 -3.53 -6.06 3.06
N ALA A 13 -3.62 -6.25 1.75
CA ALA A 13 -3.81 -5.18 0.79
C ALA A 13 -5.22 -5.20 0.19
N ILE A 14 -5.75 -4.01 -0.11
CA ILE A 14 -7.00 -3.86 -0.83
C ILE A 14 -6.71 -4.05 -2.32
N PRO A 15 -7.42 -4.93 -3.06
CA PRO A 15 -7.16 -5.09 -4.48
C PRO A 15 -7.53 -3.82 -5.26
N PRO A 16 -6.82 -3.51 -6.36
CA PRO A 16 -7.23 -2.44 -7.25
C PRO A 16 -8.62 -2.72 -7.84
N PRO A 17 -9.40 -1.68 -8.22
CA PRO A 17 -10.69 -1.91 -8.85
C PRO A 17 -10.56 -2.71 -10.15
N ASN A 18 -11.43 -3.72 -10.34
CA ASN A 18 -11.39 -4.61 -11.51
C ASN A 18 -11.44 -3.86 -12.86
N GLN A 19 -12.13 -2.72 -12.90
CA GLN A 19 -12.20 -1.86 -14.09
C GLN A 19 -10.81 -1.31 -14.45
N THR A 20 -10.08 -0.80 -13.46
CA THR A 20 -8.71 -0.29 -13.59
C THR A 20 -7.77 -1.39 -14.07
N SER A 21 -7.86 -2.58 -13.47
CA SER A 21 -7.04 -3.73 -13.84
C SER A 21 -7.28 -4.21 -15.27
N ARG A 22 -8.52 -4.12 -15.77
CA ARG A 22 -8.87 -4.47 -17.16
C ARG A 22 -8.37 -3.44 -18.18
N VAL A 23 -8.31 -2.17 -17.80
CA VAL A 23 -7.82 -1.09 -18.66
C VAL A 23 -6.30 -1.09 -18.73
N ALA A 24 -5.63 -1.44 -17.63
CA ALA A 24 -4.18 -1.62 -17.60
C ALA A 24 -3.74 -2.66 -18.63
N GLN A 25 -2.85 -2.29 -19.53
CA GLN A 25 -2.27 -3.17 -20.53
C GLN A 25 -0.77 -3.34 -20.27
N GLY A 26 -0.28 -4.57 -20.41
CA GLY A 26 1.14 -4.87 -20.36
C GLY A 26 1.63 -5.46 -19.02
N PRO A 27 2.91 -5.84 -18.98
CA PRO A 27 3.52 -6.43 -17.80
C PRO A 27 3.66 -5.41 -16.67
N SER A 28 3.75 -5.91 -15.44
CA SER A 28 4.10 -5.08 -14.30
C SER A 28 5.49 -4.45 -14.51
N GLN A 29 5.62 -3.17 -14.18
CA GLN A 29 6.89 -2.43 -14.20
C GLN A 29 7.30 -2.07 -12.78
N ALA A 30 8.59 -2.06 -12.51
CA ALA A 30 9.16 -1.74 -11.20
C ALA A 30 9.62 -0.28 -11.14
N PHE A 31 9.43 0.33 -9.97
CA PHE A 31 9.72 1.74 -9.71
C PHE A 31 10.37 1.93 -8.35
N GLN A 32 11.10 3.03 -8.23
CA GLN A 32 11.65 3.56 -6.99
C GLN A 32 11.15 4.99 -6.79
N LEU A 33 10.55 5.24 -5.63
CA LEU A 33 10.12 6.55 -5.17
C LEU A 33 10.99 6.95 -3.96
N LEU A 34 11.78 8.00 -4.11
CA LEU A 34 12.57 8.58 -3.03
C LEU A 34 11.88 9.84 -2.51
N LEU A 35 11.53 9.84 -1.23
CA LEU A 35 10.93 10.96 -0.50
C LEU A 35 12.05 11.65 0.30
N LYS A 36 12.53 12.79 -0.20
CA LYS A 36 13.79 13.39 0.25
C LYS A 36 13.60 14.21 1.52
N ARG A 37 12.89 15.34 1.39
CA ARG A 37 12.72 16.29 2.49
C ARG A 37 11.49 17.14 2.30
N LEU A 38 10.92 17.56 3.41
CA LEU A 38 9.87 18.56 3.47
C LEU A 38 10.50 19.91 3.81
N ASP A 39 10.30 20.89 2.93
CA ASP A 39 10.65 22.29 3.14
C ASP A 39 9.37 23.08 3.52
N GLY A 40 9.51 24.15 4.29
CA GLY A 40 8.41 25.10 4.50
C GLY A 40 7.43 24.77 5.63
N LEU A 41 7.78 23.86 6.53
CA LEU A 41 6.88 23.47 7.61
C LEU A 41 6.74 24.59 8.66
N HIS A 42 5.56 25.18 8.75
CA HIS A 42 5.25 26.24 9.71
C HIS A 42 4.77 25.64 11.04
N LEU A 43 5.64 25.70 12.06
CA LEU A 43 5.31 25.29 13.43
C LEU A 43 4.76 26.49 14.20
N ASN A 44 3.43 26.60 14.34
CA ASN A 44 2.85 27.65 15.19
C ASN A 44 3.14 27.35 16.67
N GLN A 45 3.76 28.31 17.37
CA GLN A 45 4.11 28.20 18.80
C GLN A 45 2.90 28.25 19.75
N ALA A 46 1.69 28.54 19.26
CA ALA A 46 0.49 28.75 20.09
C ALA A 46 -0.09 27.45 20.68
N GLU A 47 0.44 26.29 20.33
CA GLU A 47 0.10 25.00 20.92
C GLU A 47 1.39 24.37 21.47
N GLU A 48 1.63 24.49 22.78
CA GLU A 48 2.76 23.91 23.54
C GLU A 48 2.92 22.38 23.40
N VAL A 49 2.08 21.72 22.59
CA VAL A 49 1.97 20.26 22.46
C VAL A 49 2.03 19.84 20.98
N ARG A 50 2.89 20.47 20.17
CA ARG A 50 3.19 19.91 18.83
C ARG A 50 4.38 18.98 18.91
N SER A 51 4.24 17.82 18.27
CA SER A 51 5.32 16.88 18.10
C SER A 51 6.38 17.41 17.14
N ASP A 52 7.64 17.20 17.51
CA ASP A 52 8.79 17.43 16.63
C ASP A 52 9.05 16.23 15.69
N ARG A 53 8.28 15.14 15.79
CA ARG A 53 8.41 13.91 15.00
C ARG A 53 7.28 13.75 13.98
N TYR A 54 7.69 13.46 12.75
CA TYR A 54 6.81 13.35 11.58
C TYR A 54 7.01 12.03 10.87
N GLU A 55 5.94 11.47 10.33
CA GLU A 55 5.96 10.32 9.42
C GLU A 55 5.27 10.67 8.11
N LEU A 56 5.73 10.07 7.01
CA LEU A 56 5.05 10.07 5.73
C LEU A 56 4.24 8.79 5.59
N ARG A 57 3.06 8.92 5.01
CA ARG A 57 2.20 7.78 4.67
C ARG A 57 1.86 7.83 3.20
N VAL A 58 2.07 6.75 2.48
CA VAL A 58 1.83 6.71 1.03
C VAL A 58 0.79 5.65 0.73
N SER A 59 -0.29 6.07 0.07
CA SER A 59 -1.39 5.19 -0.35
C SER A 59 -1.64 5.32 -1.84
N LEU A 60 -1.95 4.22 -2.52
CA LEU A 60 -2.36 4.26 -3.92
C LEU A 60 -3.84 4.64 -4.03
N PHE A 61 -4.14 5.47 -5.02
CA PHE A 61 -5.48 5.97 -5.27
C PHE A 61 -5.79 5.95 -6.77
N ASP A 62 -6.96 5.43 -7.12
CA ASP A 62 -7.51 5.57 -8.46
C ASP A 62 -8.41 6.80 -8.51
N ASN A 63 -7.94 7.85 -9.16
CA ASN A 63 -8.66 9.11 -9.30
C ASN A 63 -9.93 8.98 -10.16
N SER A 64 -9.95 8.07 -11.13
CA SER A 64 -11.11 7.87 -12.01
C SER A 64 -12.27 7.19 -11.28
N LEU A 65 -11.96 6.32 -10.32
CA LEU A 65 -12.94 5.57 -9.54
C LEU A 65 -13.09 6.05 -8.09
N GLN A 66 -12.32 7.06 -7.70
CA GLN A 66 -12.23 7.61 -6.34
C GLN A 66 -12.05 6.54 -5.26
N ARG A 67 -11.10 5.62 -5.46
CA ARG A 67 -10.88 4.50 -4.54
C ARG A 67 -9.41 4.35 -4.17
N PHE A 68 -9.16 4.24 -2.87
CA PHE A 68 -7.87 3.77 -2.36
C PHE A 68 -7.74 2.27 -2.56
N PHE A 69 -6.52 1.83 -2.84
CA PHE A 69 -6.18 0.42 -2.97
C PHE A 69 -4.74 0.17 -2.52
N GLY A 70 -4.35 -1.10 -2.48
CA GLY A 70 -3.07 -1.55 -1.95
C GLY A 70 -3.03 -1.49 -0.43
N ARG A 71 -1.84 -1.21 0.10
CA ARG A 71 -1.56 -0.99 1.52
C ARG A 71 -0.94 0.38 1.68
N THR A 72 -1.31 1.10 2.75
CA THR A 72 -0.64 2.35 3.11
C THR A 72 0.74 2.03 3.67
N TRP A 73 1.78 2.44 2.94
CA TRP A 73 3.15 2.43 3.44
C TRP A 73 3.36 3.58 4.42
N LYS A 74 4.24 3.37 5.42
CA LYS A 74 4.59 4.37 6.43
C LYS A 74 6.11 4.46 6.53
N SER A 75 6.64 5.68 6.61
CA SER A 75 8.05 5.90 6.91
C SER A 75 8.35 5.64 8.38
N GLU A 76 9.64 5.54 8.70
CA GLU A 76 10.07 5.75 10.07
C GLU A 76 9.76 7.19 10.52
N PRO A 77 9.68 7.48 11.83
CA PRO A 77 9.54 8.84 12.34
C PRO A 77 10.81 9.67 12.15
N HIS A 78 10.69 10.89 11.62
CA HIS A 78 11.78 11.84 11.40
C HIS A 78 11.56 13.14 12.16
N GLU A 79 12.65 13.73 12.68
CA GLU A 79 12.59 14.98 13.45
C GLU A 79 12.65 16.22 12.56
N ALA A 80 11.89 17.25 12.95
CA ALA A 80 11.99 18.56 12.33
C ALA A 80 13.25 19.31 12.80
N THR A 81 14.09 19.70 11.86
CA THR A 81 15.22 20.59 12.11
C THR A 81 14.72 22.03 12.18
N LYS A 82 14.75 22.63 13.37
CA LYS A 82 14.47 24.05 13.60
C LYS A 82 15.73 24.87 13.27
N ARG A 83 15.64 25.85 12.36
CA ARG A 83 16.79 26.65 11.91
C ARG A 83 16.91 28.02 12.58
N ASN A 84 15.83 28.57 13.15
CA ASN A 84 15.70 29.71 14.08
C ASN A 84 14.19 30.08 14.18
N GLN A 85 13.77 30.94 15.12
CA GLN A 85 12.34 31.28 15.35
C GLN A 85 11.63 31.88 14.12
N GLU A 86 12.36 32.47 13.16
CA GLU A 86 11.80 33.13 11.98
C GLU A 86 11.86 32.29 10.69
N GLN A 87 12.56 31.15 10.69
CA GLN A 87 12.72 30.32 9.48
C GLN A 87 11.81 29.08 9.51
N PRO A 88 11.18 28.73 8.38
CA PRO A 88 10.36 27.53 8.30
C PRO A 88 11.20 26.27 8.57
N SER A 89 10.60 25.33 9.30
CA SER A 89 11.27 24.09 9.68
C SER A 89 11.39 23.14 8.50
N LYS A 90 12.36 22.22 8.58
CA LYS A 90 12.60 21.20 7.55
C LYS A 90 12.59 19.82 8.17
N VAL A 91 12.09 18.83 7.45
CA VAL A 91 12.16 17.42 7.85
C VAL A 91 12.89 16.65 6.76
N HIS A 92 13.98 15.96 7.09
CA HIS A 92 14.74 15.15 6.15
C HIS A 92 14.31 13.69 6.33
N PHE A 93 13.59 13.16 5.35
CA PHE A 93 13.09 11.78 5.37
C PHE A 93 14.11 10.83 4.74
N ASN A 94 14.58 11.16 3.52
CA ASN A 94 15.44 10.30 2.71
C ASN A 94 14.95 8.84 2.62
N GLU A 95 13.63 8.67 2.57
CA GLU A 95 12.97 7.36 2.55
C GLU A 95 12.85 6.86 1.12
N VAL A 96 13.27 5.62 0.89
CA VAL A 96 13.20 4.98 -0.41
C VAL A 96 12.13 3.89 -0.39
N VAL A 97 11.17 4.04 -1.29
CA VAL A 97 10.03 3.14 -1.44
C VAL A 97 10.12 2.45 -2.81
N TYR A 98 10.04 1.13 -2.79
CA TYR A 98 10.03 0.29 -3.98
C TYR A 98 8.63 -0.29 -4.19
N PHE A 99 8.21 -0.38 -5.44
CA PHE A 99 6.96 -1.04 -5.79
C PHE A 99 7.00 -1.50 -7.25
N HIS A 100 6.09 -2.40 -7.60
CA HIS A 100 5.82 -2.71 -8.99
C HIS A 100 4.32 -2.75 -9.28
N THR A 101 3.94 -2.36 -10.49
CA THR A 101 2.54 -2.36 -10.91
C THR A 101 2.40 -2.46 -12.42
N SER A 102 1.33 -3.12 -12.88
CA SER A 102 0.85 -3.04 -14.27
C SER A 102 -0.07 -1.84 -14.50
N LEU A 103 -0.54 -1.18 -13.44
CA LEU A 103 -1.50 -0.08 -13.47
C LEU A 103 -0.83 1.25 -13.80
N CYS A 104 -0.03 1.28 -14.88
CA CYS A 104 0.67 2.47 -15.36
C CYS A 104 -0.30 3.44 -16.06
N LEU A 105 -1.34 3.89 -15.36
CA LEU A 105 -2.42 4.73 -15.86
C LEU A 105 -2.34 6.12 -15.24
N ALA A 106 -2.65 7.18 -16.01
CA ALA A 106 -2.63 8.55 -15.51
C ALA A 106 -3.61 8.81 -14.34
N SER A 107 -4.66 7.98 -14.21
CA SER A 107 -5.61 8.04 -13.09
C SER A 107 -5.06 7.45 -11.80
N VAL A 108 -4.01 6.61 -11.88
CA VAL A 108 -3.40 6.00 -10.70
C VAL A 108 -2.33 6.92 -10.15
N VAL A 109 -2.54 7.35 -8.92
CA VAL A 109 -1.69 8.31 -8.21
C VAL A 109 -1.27 7.76 -6.85
N ALA A 110 -0.17 8.29 -6.31
CA ALA A 110 0.19 8.11 -4.91
C ALA A 110 -0.29 9.32 -4.11
N VAL A 111 -1.02 9.07 -3.03
CA VAL A 111 -1.41 10.10 -2.06
C VAL A 111 -0.43 10.04 -0.90
N VAL A 112 0.29 11.13 -0.68
CA VAL A 112 1.31 11.26 0.37
C VAL A 112 0.74 12.11 1.50
N GLU A 113 0.47 11.51 2.65
CA GLU A 113 0.04 12.20 3.87
C GLU A 113 1.24 12.46 4.79
N LEU A 114 1.31 13.66 5.34
CA LEU A 114 2.21 14.01 6.43
C LEU A 114 1.44 13.85 7.74
N ALA A 115 1.98 13.08 8.68
CA ALA A 115 1.40 12.95 10.02
C ALA A 115 2.42 13.31 11.10
N SER A 116 1.97 13.98 12.17
CA SER A 116 2.77 14.29 13.36
C SER A 116 2.47 13.28 14.48
N LEU A 117 3.49 12.84 15.23
CA LEU A 117 3.38 11.75 16.21
C LEU A 117 3.49 12.26 17.65
N SER A 118 2.49 12.11 18.51
CA SER A 118 2.55 12.61 19.90
C SER A 118 3.86 12.24 20.66
N PRO A 119 4.41 13.14 21.49
CA PRO A 119 5.62 12.85 22.29
C PRO A 119 5.44 11.57 23.13
N GLY A 120 6.39 10.63 23.04
CA GLY A 120 6.36 9.37 23.79
C GLY A 120 5.54 8.24 23.18
N ALA A 121 4.94 8.43 22.00
CA ALA A 121 4.33 7.33 21.26
C ALA A 121 5.38 6.65 20.36
N ASP A 122 5.81 5.45 20.74
CA ASP A 122 6.59 4.55 19.85
C ASP A 122 5.72 3.94 18.74
N THR A 123 4.41 4.22 18.74
CA THR A 123 3.44 3.65 17.80
C THR A 123 2.59 4.72 17.12
N SER A 124 2.33 4.53 15.83
CA SER A 124 1.49 5.40 14.98
C SER A 124 0.01 5.53 15.41
N GLN A 125 -0.39 5.00 16.58
CA GLN A 125 -1.77 5.00 17.07
C GLN A 125 -2.29 6.40 17.40
N ASN A 126 -1.41 7.35 17.73
CA ASN A 126 -1.75 8.74 18.08
C ASN A 126 -1.28 9.76 17.03
N ALA A 127 -1.06 9.34 15.79
CA ALA A 127 -0.62 10.25 14.75
C ALA A 127 -1.77 11.16 14.28
N VAL A 128 -1.47 12.44 14.05
CA VAL A 128 -2.43 13.44 13.54
C VAL A 128 -1.98 13.89 12.14
N GLY A 129 -2.89 13.81 11.17
CA GLY A 129 -2.64 14.28 9.80
C GLY A 129 -2.44 15.80 9.75
N GLN A 130 -1.34 16.23 9.15
CA GLN A 130 -0.94 17.63 8.99
C GLN A 130 -1.16 18.15 7.57
N GLY A 131 -1.48 17.27 6.63
CA GLY A 131 -1.78 17.60 5.24
C GLY A 131 -1.46 16.43 4.33
N PHE A 132 -1.84 16.55 3.06
CA PHE A 132 -1.57 15.51 2.06
C PHE A 132 -1.32 16.10 0.68
N GLY A 133 -0.54 15.41 -0.15
CA GLY A 133 -0.30 15.76 -1.54
C GLY A 133 -0.66 14.61 -2.47
N ILE A 134 -0.90 14.93 -3.73
CA ILE A 134 -1.21 13.95 -4.79
C ILE A 134 -0.05 13.92 -5.77
N LEU A 135 0.64 12.78 -5.82
CA LEU A 135 1.80 12.54 -6.66
C LEU A 135 1.37 11.70 -7.87
N HIS A 136 1.47 12.28 -9.07
CA HIS A 136 1.18 11.59 -10.32
C HIS A 136 2.32 10.65 -10.68
N LEU A 137 2.06 9.34 -10.63
CA LEU A 137 3.10 8.33 -10.84
C LEU A 137 3.46 8.14 -12.32
N PHE A 138 2.47 8.31 -13.22
CA PHE A 138 2.57 7.85 -14.61
C PHE A 138 2.23 8.92 -15.65
N SER A 139 2.31 10.21 -15.31
CA SER A 139 2.24 11.27 -16.32
C SER A 139 3.62 11.47 -16.95
N GLY A 140 3.65 11.67 -18.28
CA GLY A 140 4.87 11.65 -19.11
C GLY A 140 5.96 12.69 -18.79
N GLN A 141 5.82 13.47 -17.72
CA GLN A 141 6.81 14.45 -17.23
C GLN A 141 7.38 14.14 -15.83
N VAL A 142 6.95 13.07 -15.14
CA VAL A 142 7.25 12.88 -13.70
C VAL A 142 8.38 11.87 -13.41
N GLN A 143 9.06 11.37 -14.45
CA GLN A 143 10.31 10.64 -14.24
C GLN A 143 11.43 11.63 -13.91
N GLY A 144 11.98 11.54 -12.71
CA GLY A 144 13.02 12.44 -12.20
C GLY A 144 12.63 13.11 -10.89
N GLU A 145 13.24 14.26 -10.61
CA GLU A 145 12.99 15.02 -9.40
C GLU A 145 11.73 15.89 -9.51
N GLY A 146 10.95 15.94 -8.43
CA GLY A 146 9.73 16.73 -8.37
C GLY A 146 9.55 17.41 -7.01
N ARG A 147 8.61 18.34 -6.97
CA ARG A 147 8.13 18.98 -5.74
C ARG A 147 6.64 18.76 -5.62
N LEU A 148 6.23 18.25 -4.48
CA LEU A 148 4.83 17.98 -4.16
C LEU A 148 4.33 19.02 -3.16
N SER A 149 3.36 19.83 -3.58
CA SER A 149 2.62 20.69 -2.66
C SER A 149 1.68 19.86 -1.80
N LEU A 150 1.54 20.24 -0.53
CA LEU A 150 0.58 19.64 0.39
C LEU A 150 -0.67 20.51 0.48
N PHE A 151 -1.82 19.86 0.64
CA PHE A 151 -3.11 20.45 0.90
C PHE A 151 -3.47 20.27 2.38
N HIS A 152 -4.24 21.23 2.91
CA HIS A 152 -4.85 21.09 4.22
C HIS A 152 -5.87 19.94 4.25
N GLY A 153 -6.09 19.39 5.45
CA GLY A 153 -7.06 18.34 5.68
C GLY A 153 -6.45 16.94 5.59
N THR A 154 -7.28 15.96 5.23
CA THR A 154 -6.89 14.53 5.22
C THR A 154 -7.15 13.90 3.86
N PRO A 155 -6.42 12.83 3.49
CA PRO A 155 -6.66 12.09 2.25
C PRO A 155 -8.11 11.62 2.05
N ARG A 156 -8.88 11.47 3.15
CA ARG A 156 -10.31 11.10 3.10
C ARG A 156 -11.15 12.11 2.34
N ALA A 157 -10.70 13.36 2.20
CA ALA A 157 -11.37 14.37 1.37
C ALA A 157 -11.57 13.88 -0.06
N LEU A 158 -10.62 13.10 -0.61
CA LEU A 158 -10.67 12.56 -1.98
C LEU A 158 -11.84 11.58 -2.22
N LEU A 159 -12.46 11.07 -1.15
CA LEU A 159 -13.65 10.22 -1.23
C LEU A 159 -14.94 11.03 -1.31
N HIS A 160 -14.87 12.37 -1.20
CA HIS A 160 -16.04 13.22 -1.24
C HIS A 160 -16.60 13.30 -2.68
N PRO A 161 -17.90 13.05 -2.89
CA PRO A 161 -18.49 12.97 -4.24
C PRO A 161 -18.33 14.23 -5.10
N THR A 162 -18.20 15.41 -4.48
CA THR A 162 -18.04 16.68 -5.22
C THR A 162 -16.62 16.87 -5.76
N LEU A 163 -15.62 16.13 -5.27
CA LEU A 163 -14.23 16.25 -5.74
C LEU A 163 -13.95 15.42 -7.01
N ARG A 164 -14.97 15.03 -7.76
CA ARG A 164 -14.82 14.31 -9.04
C ARG A 164 -14.29 15.19 -10.16
N ASP A 165 -14.58 16.48 -10.10
CA ASP A 165 -14.17 17.47 -11.09
C ASP A 165 -12.85 18.14 -10.63
N PRO A 166 -11.77 18.11 -11.45
CA PRO A 166 -10.52 18.81 -11.15
C PRO A 166 -10.71 20.29 -10.80
N LEU A 167 -11.69 20.98 -11.40
CA LEU A 167 -11.98 22.38 -11.11
C LEU A 167 -12.55 22.55 -9.68
N GLN A 168 -13.37 21.61 -9.23
CA GLN A 168 -13.91 21.58 -7.88
C GLN A 168 -12.86 21.15 -6.86
N MET A 169 -11.92 20.28 -7.25
CA MET A 169 -10.79 19.90 -6.42
C MET A 169 -9.93 21.11 -6.05
N ASN A 170 -9.63 21.97 -7.03
CA ASN A 170 -8.88 23.21 -6.80
C ASN A 170 -9.67 24.26 -5.99
N ALA A 171 -11.00 24.21 -6.01
CA ALA A 171 -11.85 25.11 -5.24
C ALA A 171 -11.97 24.72 -3.76
N VAL A 172 -11.85 23.42 -3.46
CA VAL A 172 -12.06 22.87 -2.10
C VAL A 172 -10.74 22.59 -1.38
N LEU A 173 -9.70 22.16 -2.10
CA LEU A 173 -8.40 21.87 -1.51
C LEU A 173 -7.55 23.14 -1.44
N SER A 174 -7.29 23.63 -0.23
CA SER A 174 -6.36 24.72 0.02
C SER A 174 -4.94 24.20 0.15
N VAL A 175 -4.02 24.77 -0.63
CA VAL A 175 -2.58 24.46 -0.54
C VAL A 175 -2.01 25.03 0.75
N ILE A 176 -1.15 24.28 1.43
CA ILE A 176 -0.33 24.76 2.54
C ILE A 176 0.80 25.58 1.95
N GLU A 177 0.66 26.90 1.95
CA GLU A 177 1.64 27.81 1.35
C GLU A 177 3.04 27.59 1.94
N GLY A 178 4.04 27.66 1.06
CA GLY A 178 5.45 27.45 1.43
C GLY A 178 5.86 26.00 1.68
N THR A 179 4.91 25.09 1.99
CA THR A 179 5.21 23.69 2.31
C THR A 179 5.32 22.81 1.05
N GLN A 180 6.51 22.23 0.83
CA GLN A 180 6.78 21.37 -0.34
C GLN A 180 7.61 20.14 0.03
N LEU A 181 7.17 18.97 -0.42
CA LEU A 181 7.91 17.72 -0.32
C LEU A 181 8.73 17.50 -1.59
N LEU A 182 10.05 17.41 -1.45
CA LEU A 182 10.94 17.04 -2.54
C LEU A 182 10.95 15.53 -2.69
N TYR A 183 10.78 15.05 -3.92
CA TYR A 183 10.80 13.62 -4.23
C TYR A 183 11.54 13.35 -5.54
N SER A 184 11.83 12.08 -5.80
CA SER A 184 12.16 11.61 -7.14
C SER A 184 11.53 10.26 -7.43
N LEU A 185 11.00 10.09 -8.64
CA LEU A 185 10.39 8.85 -9.10
C LEU A 185 11.13 8.37 -10.35
N GLN A 186 11.54 7.11 -10.37
CA GLN A 186 12.20 6.52 -11.53
C GLN A 186 11.87 5.04 -11.71
N PRO A 187 11.91 4.51 -12.95
CA PRO A 187 11.91 3.08 -13.17
C PRO A 187 13.08 2.40 -12.44
N HIS A 188 12.83 1.22 -11.88
CA HIS A 188 13.82 0.45 -11.12
C HIS A 188 13.87 -1.01 -11.59
N PRO A 189 14.41 -1.28 -12.79
CA PRO A 189 14.43 -2.62 -13.37
C PRO A 189 15.26 -3.64 -12.56
N ALA A 190 16.09 -3.18 -11.62
CA ALA A 190 16.81 -4.07 -10.71
C ALA A 190 15.87 -4.89 -9.81
N LEU A 191 14.62 -4.47 -9.62
CA LEU A 191 13.61 -5.22 -8.88
C LEU A 191 13.04 -6.41 -9.66
N ASN A 192 13.13 -6.41 -10.99
CA ASN A 192 12.51 -7.42 -11.87
C ASN A 192 12.76 -8.88 -11.44
N PRO A 193 13.99 -9.28 -11.02
CA PRO A 193 14.26 -10.66 -10.63
C PRO A 193 13.47 -11.13 -9.40
N ILE A 194 13.02 -10.21 -8.53
CA ILE A 194 12.34 -10.54 -7.27
C ILE A 194 10.87 -10.15 -7.24
N MET A 195 10.31 -9.61 -8.34
CA MET A 195 8.90 -9.19 -8.40
C MET A 195 7.92 -10.32 -8.09
N HIS A 196 8.29 -11.57 -8.31
CA HIS A 196 7.46 -12.74 -7.97
C HIS A 196 7.39 -13.02 -6.44
N LEU A 197 8.26 -12.39 -5.65
CA LEU A 197 8.26 -12.44 -4.18
C LEU A 197 7.51 -11.25 -3.55
N LEU A 198 7.07 -10.31 -4.37
CA LEU A 198 6.39 -9.08 -3.94
C LEU A 198 4.98 -9.03 -4.53
N PRO A 199 3.97 -8.61 -3.75
CA PRO A 199 2.64 -8.40 -4.30
C PRO A 199 2.65 -7.13 -5.19
N PRO A 200 1.97 -7.15 -6.35
CA PRO A 200 1.81 -5.95 -7.16
C PRO A 200 1.01 -4.90 -6.40
N ASN A 201 1.30 -3.62 -6.66
CA ASN A 201 0.64 -2.47 -6.02
C ASN A 201 0.89 -2.35 -4.50
N ILE A 202 1.93 -3.00 -3.99
CA ILE A 202 2.40 -2.79 -2.61
C ILE A 202 3.71 -2.03 -2.63
N MET A 203 3.76 -1.02 -1.78
CA MET A 203 4.94 -0.23 -1.48
C MET A 203 5.69 -0.85 -0.30
N VAL A 204 7.00 -1.01 -0.48
CA VAL A 204 7.91 -1.58 0.53
C VAL A 204 9.18 -0.75 0.65
N SER A 205 9.71 -0.66 1.86
CA SER A 205 11.02 -0.05 2.12
C SER A 205 12.18 -0.99 1.82
N GLY A 206 13.36 -0.43 1.53
CA GLY A 206 14.59 -1.20 1.33
C GLY A 206 15.05 -2.05 2.52
N HIS A 207 14.60 -1.69 3.73
CA HIS A 207 14.90 -2.39 4.98
C HIS A 207 13.83 -3.43 5.36
N GLU A 208 12.71 -3.52 4.63
CA GLU A 208 11.71 -4.56 4.88
C GLU A 208 12.28 -5.94 4.49
N LEU A 209 12.06 -6.92 5.35
CA LEU A 209 12.46 -8.30 5.10
C LEU A 209 11.53 -8.89 4.03
N ILE A 210 12.07 -9.15 2.84
CA ILE A 210 11.35 -9.84 1.76
C ILE A 210 11.79 -11.31 1.74
N PRO A 211 10.95 -12.27 2.16
CA PRO A 211 11.35 -13.66 2.21
C PRO A 211 11.67 -14.20 0.81
N GLY A 212 12.88 -14.77 0.68
CA GLY A 212 13.46 -15.15 -0.61
C GLY A 212 14.53 -14.19 -1.13
N VAL A 213 14.73 -13.04 -0.48
CA VAL A 213 15.78 -12.06 -0.83
C VAL A 213 16.91 -12.11 0.21
N LEU A 214 18.15 -12.11 -0.27
CA LEU A 214 19.34 -12.02 0.57
C LEU A 214 19.46 -10.63 1.21
N PRO A 215 19.97 -10.53 2.44
CA PRO A 215 20.24 -9.24 3.07
C PRO A 215 21.24 -8.42 2.25
N PRO A 216 21.25 -7.09 2.43
CA PRO A 216 22.22 -6.22 1.78
C PRO A 216 23.63 -6.60 2.25
N THR A 217 24.60 -6.60 1.33
CA THR A 217 26.03 -6.84 1.67
C THR A 217 26.83 -5.56 1.82
N ASP A 218 26.24 -4.42 1.45
CA ASP A 218 26.86 -3.12 1.57
C ASP A 218 26.35 -2.37 2.82
N SER A 219 26.97 -1.24 3.12
CA SER A 219 26.64 -0.41 4.27
C SER A 219 25.32 0.37 4.12
N THR A 220 24.58 0.17 3.01
CA THR A 220 23.36 0.95 2.72
C THR A 220 22.15 0.47 3.50
N ALA A 221 22.20 -0.77 4.00
CA ALA A 221 21.07 -1.45 4.63
C ALA A 221 19.79 -1.53 3.74
N ASP A 222 19.93 -1.34 2.42
CA ASP A 222 18.84 -1.41 1.45
C ASP A 222 18.98 -2.65 0.55
N ALA A 223 18.23 -3.71 0.88
CA ALA A 223 18.26 -4.95 0.11
C ALA A 223 17.67 -4.81 -1.30
N LEU A 224 16.81 -3.82 -1.52
CA LEU A 224 16.02 -3.65 -2.75
C LEU A 224 16.68 -2.71 -3.76
N GLN A 225 17.73 -1.99 -3.35
CA GLN A 225 18.57 -1.24 -4.28
C GLN A 225 19.22 -2.17 -5.32
N ARG A 226 19.71 -3.34 -4.87
CA ARG A 226 20.31 -4.39 -5.71
C ARG A 226 19.94 -5.78 -5.17
N PRO A 227 18.69 -6.21 -5.39
CA PRO A 227 18.19 -7.43 -4.76
C PRO A 227 18.87 -8.67 -5.33
N ARG A 228 19.13 -9.63 -4.45
CA ARG A 228 19.67 -10.95 -4.81
C ARG A 228 18.79 -12.02 -4.21
N LEU A 229 18.47 -13.03 -5.00
CA LEU A 229 17.68 -14.16 -4.55
C LEU A 229 18.48 -15.07 -3.63
N LEU A 230 17.80 -15.61 -2.62
CA LEU A 230 18.29 -16.77 -1.89
C LEU A 230 18.38 -17.98 -2.83
N PRO A 231 19.36 -18.88 -2.63
CA PRO A 231 19.43 -20.12 -3.40
C PRO A 231 18.13 -20.92 -3.26
N ALA A 232 17.58 -21.35 -4.39
CA ALA A 232 16.44 -22.25 -4.40
C ALA A 232 16.84 -23.65 -3.94
N PHE A 233 15.95 -24.33 -3.23
CA PHE A 233 16.07 -25.74 -2.90
C PHE A 233 14.77 -26.46 -3.25
N SER A 234 14.85 -27.77 -3.48
CA SER A 234 13.67 -28.59 -3.76
C SER A 234 13.23 -29.33 -2.50
N CYS A 235 11.93 -29.34 -2.24
CA CYS A 235 11.31 -30.11 -1.17
C CYS A 235 10.04 -30.82 -1.69
N ALA A 236 9.69 -31.93 -1.06
CA ALA A 236 8.46 -32.67 -1.35
C ALA A 236 7.57 -32.67 -0.11
N LEU A 237 6.28 -32.41 -0.30
CA LEU A 237 5.27 -32.49 0.74
C LEU A 237 4.37 -33.68 0.45
N GLU A 238 4.44 -34.71 1.27
CA GLU A 238 3.67 -35.94 1.11
C GLU A 238 2.60 -36.09 2.18
N ARG A 239 1.49 -36.75 1.82
CA ARG A 239 0.42 -37.15 2.75
C ARG A 239 -0.20 -35.99 3.53
N VAL A 240 -0.40 -34.85 2.87
CA VAL A 240 -1.14 -33.72 3.45
C VAL A 240 -2.57 -34.16 3.78
N CYS A 241 -2.93 -34.06 5.05
CA CYS A 241 -4.28 -34.32 5.53
C CYS A 241 -4.84 -33.03 6.13
N VAL A 242 -6.02 -32.61 5.67
CA VAL A 242 -6.72 -31.43 6.17
C VAL A 242 -8.00 -31.88 6.86
N SER A 243 -8.14 -31.52 8.12
CA SER A 243 -9.34 -31.80 8.93
C SER A 243 -9.93 -30.48 9.40
N LEU A 244 -11.19 -30.23 9.05
CA LEU A 244 -11.96 -29.09 9.56
C LEU A 244 -12.78 -29.54 10.77
N ALA A 245 -12.79 -28.73 11.83
CA ALA A 245 -13.63 -28.99 12.99
C ALA A 245 -15.05 -28.43 12.78
N PRO A 246 -16.11 -29.13 13.22
CA PRO A 246 -16.09 -30.49 13.77
C PRO A 246 -15.98 -31.58 12.68
N SER A 247 -16.37 -31.27 11.45
CA SER A 247 -16.10 -32.05 10.24
C SER A 247 -16.25 -31.16 9.00
N ILE A 248 -15.75 -31.61 7.85
CA ILE A 248 -15.98 -30.94 6.56
C ILE A 248 -17.48 -30.81 6.28
N GLN A 249 -18.25 -31.88 6.55
CA GLN A 249 -19.69 -31.91 6.31
C GLN A 249 -20.44 -30.90 7.17
N ALA A 250 -20.06 -30.75 8.44
CA ALA A 250 -20.69 -29.78 9.34
C ALA A 250 -20.36 -28.34 8.94
N PHE A 251 -19.11 -28.08 8.56
CA PHE A 251 -18.71 -26.77 8.02
C PHE A 251 -19.48 -26.43 6.75
N GLU A 252 -19.60 -27.38 5.81
CA GLU A 252 -20.35 -27.18 4.57
C GLU A 252 -21.83 -26.94 4.82
N ALA A 253 -22.45 -27.67 5.76
CA ALA A 253 -23.84 -27.45 6.13
C ALA A 253 -24.07 -26.01 6.65
N ASP A 254 -23.24 -25.53 7.57
CA ASP A 254 -23.32 -24.15 8.10
C ASP A 254 -23.05 -23.11 7.00
N LEU A 255 -22.06 -23.33 6.13
CA LEU A 255 -21.76 -22.42 5.01
C LEU A 255 -22.92 -22.35 4.01
N LEU A 256 -23.48 -23.50 3.61
CA LEU A 256 -24.62 -23.56 2.70
C LEU A 256 -25.87 -22.91 3.30
N GLU A 257 -26.11 -23.08 4.60
CA GLU A 257 -27.20 -22.42 5.30
C GLU A 257 -27.03 -20.89 5.24
N ARG A 258 -25.84 -20.37 5.57
CA ARG A 258 -25.55 -18.93 5.51
C ARG A 258 -25.73 -18.36 4.10
N LEU A 259 -25.17 -19.03 3.09
CA LEU A 259 -25.26 -18.57 1.69
C LEU A 259 -26.71 -18.59 1.17
N ASN A 260 -27.48 -19.64 1.49
CA ASN A 260 -28.88 -19.70 1.08
C ASN A 260 -29.74 -18.69 1.87
N ASN A 261 -29.43 -18.39 3.13
CA ASN A 261 -30.10 -17.34 3.91
C ASN A 261 -29.82 -15.94 3.34
N GLU A 262 -28.56 -15.63 3.02
CA GLU A 262 -28.19 -14.36 2.37
C GLU A 262 -28.86 -14.20 1.00
N ARG A 263 -28.90 -15.28 0.22
CA ARG A 263 -29.63 -15.34 -1.06
C ARG A 263 -31.12 -15.04 -0.88
N ASN A 264 -31.78 -15.63 0.11
CA ASN A 264 -33.19 -15.38 0.39
C ASN A 264 -33.44 -13.91 0.77
N ASN A 265 -32.47 -13.27 1.43
CA ASN A 265 -32.55 -11.87 1.82
C ASN A 265 -32.31 -10.88 0.66
N THR A 266 -31.61 -11.29 -0.41
CA THR A 266 -31.16 -10.38 -1.49
C THR A 266 -32.17 -10.14 -2.62
N LYS A 267 -33.41 -10.64 -2.55
CA LYS A 267 -34.47 -10.45 -3.59
C LYS A 267 -34.00 -10.68 -5.04
N VAL A 268 -33.03 -11.57 -5.25
CA VAL A 268 -32.71 -12.07 -6.60
C VAL A 268 -33.91 -12.93 -7.03
N GLY A 269 -34.45 -12.66 -8.22
CA GLY A 269 -35.75 -13.19 -8.70
C GLY A 269 -35.97 -14.69 -8.49
N ALA A 270 -37.26 -15.08 -8.48
CA ALA A 270 -37.81 -16.35 -7.98
C ALA A 270 -37.33 -17.67 -8.63
N GLU A 271 -36.37 -17.65 -9.56
CA GLU A 271 -35.96 -18.82 -10.36
C GLU A 271 -34.54 -19.35 -10.13
N VAL A 272 -33.83 -18.86 -9.10
CA VAL A 272 -32.46 -19.35 -8.84
C VAL A 272 -32.50 -20.68 -8.06
N ARG A 273 -31.62 -21.64 -8.38
CA ARG A 273 -31.51 -22.92 -7.64
C ARG A 273 -30.81 -22.73 -6.28
N SER A 274 -31.06 -23.62 -5.32
CA SER A 274 -30.32 -23.64 -4.05
C SER A 274 -28.83 -23.82 -4.28
N VAL A 275 -28.00 -23.14 -3.48
CA VAL A 275 -26.55 -23.33 -3.51
C VAL A 275 -26.25 -24.73 -2.98
N VAL A 276 -25.38 -25.47 -3.69
CA VAL A 276 -24.93 -26.82 -3.34
C VAL A 276 -23.43 -26.96 -3.60
N VAL A 277 -22.78 -27.89 -2.89
CA VAL A 277 -21.37 -28.23 -3.15
C VAL A 277 -21.27 -29.04 -4.44
N GLN A 278 -20.57 -28.50 -5.45
CA GLN A 278 -20.35 -29.19 -6.74
C GLN A 278 -19.08 -30.04 -6.72
N GLU A 279 -17.98 -29.51 -6.19
CA GLU A 279 -16.70 -30.21 -6.12
C GLU A 279 -15.89 -29.79 -4.89
N ARG A 280 -14.95 -30.65 -4.49
CA ARG A 280 -13.97 -30.34 -3.44
C ARG A 280 -12.58 -30.48 -4.04
N ARG A 281 -11.84 -29.37 -4.06
CA ARG A 281 -10.44 -29.36 -4.52
C ARG A 281 -9.56 -28.87 -3.38
N LEU A 282 -8.55 -29.68 -3.01
CA LEU A 282 -7.49 -29.22 -2.13
C LEU A 282 -6.44 -28.54 -3.00
N HIS A 283 -6.31 -27.23 -2.81
CA HIS A 283 -5.35 -26.41 -3.51
C HIS A 283 -4.20 -26.08 -2.57
N VAL A 284 -2.99 -26.49 -2.93
CA VAL A 284 -1.77 -26.26 -2.14
C VAL A 284 -0.87 -25.32 -2.94
N GLY A 285 -0.34 -24.31 -2.26
CA GLY A 285 0.61 -23.35 -2.85
C GLY A 285 1.66 -22.94 -1.83
N VAL A 286 2.71 -22.30 -2.30
CA VAL A 286 3.80 -21.75 -1.48
C VAL A 286 3.57 -20.25 -1.30
N HIS A 287 3.37 -19.83 -0.05
CA HIS A 287 3.21 -18.42 0.32
C HIS A 287 4.45 -17.95 1.10
N ASN A 288 5.05 -16.84 0.68
CA ASN A 288 6.25 -16.31 1.36
C ASN A 288 5.91 -15.35 2.52
N GLY A 289 4.64 -15.21 2.87
CA GLY A 289 4.15 -14.26 3.87
C GLY A 289 3.64 -12.96 3.27
N LEU A 290 4.06 -12.61 2.05
CA LEU A 290 3.63 -11.42 1.32
C LEU A 290 2.70 -11.79 0.16
N CYS A 291 3.09 -12.74 -0.68
CA CYS A 291 2.29 -13.28 -1.77
C CYS A 291 2.52 -14.79 -1.96
N TRP A 292 1.71 -15.35 -2.87
CA TRP A 292 1.98 -16.66 -3.45
C TRP A 292 3.19 -16.59 -4.37
N VAL A 293 4.21 -17.41 -4.08
CA VAL A 293 5.39 -17.61 -4.92
C VAL A 293 5.10 -18.67 -5.97
N ASP A 294 4.42 -19.72 -5.54
CA ASP A 294 3.84 -20.75 -6.40
C ASP A 294 2.38 -20.92 -5.97
N GLY A 295 1.48 -20.41 -6.81
CA GLY A 295 0.08 -20.27 -6.47
C GLY A 295 -0.67 -21.60 -6.54
N PRO A 296 -1.73 -21.77 -5.74
CA PRO A 296 -2.67 -22.85 -5.99
C PRO A 296 -3.22 -22.75 -7.42
N ALA A 297 -3.03 -23.78 -8.25
CA ALA A 297 -3.46 -23.78 -9.64
C ALA A 297 -4.96 -23.44 -9.76
N GLY A 298 -5.29 -22.35 -10.44
CA GLY A 298 -6.65 -21.87 -10.68
C GLY A 298 -6.71 -20.35 -10.76
N GLU A 299 -7.09 -19.83 -11.92
CA GLU A 299 -7.44 -18.41 -12.08
C GLU A 299 -8.61 -18.07 -11.17
N TRP A 300 -8.38 -17.20 -10.19
CA TRP A 300 -9.47 -16.55 -9.45
C TRP A 300 -9.55 -15.10 -9.96
N CYS A 301 -10.40 -14.91 -10.96
CA CYS A 301 -10.84 -13.60 -11.46
C CYS A 301 -12.13 -13.14 -10.77
#